data_AF-A0A2X2X2Y7-F1
#
_entry.id   AF-A0A2X2X2Y7-F1
#
_cell.length_a   1.000
_cell.length_b   1.000
_cell.length_c   1.000
_cell.angle_alpha   90.00
_cell.angle_beta   90.00
_cell.angle_gamma   90.00
#
_symmetry.space_group_name_H-M   'P 1'
#
loop_
_entity.id
_entity.type
_entity.pdbx_description
1 polymer ?
#
loop_
_entity_poly.entity_id
_entity_poly.type
_entity_poly.pdbx_seq_one_letter_code
_entity_poly.pdbx_strand_id
1 'polypeptide(L)'
;MVAVRSAHLNKAGEFDPKKWIASLGISSQQSCERLAETWAYCLQQTQGHPDAELLLWRGVEMVEILSTLSMDIDTLRAALLFPLADANVVSEDILRESVGTSIVNLIHGVRDMAAIRQLKATHNDSVSSEQVDNVRRMLLAMVDDFRCVVIKLAERIAHLREVKDAPEDERVLAAKECTNIYAPLANRLGIGQLKWELEDYCFRYLHPAEYKRIAKLLHERRIDREHYIEEFVGHLRSEMKTEGVKAEVYGRPKHIYSIWRKMQKKHLAFDELFDVRAVRIVAERLQDCYAALGIVHTHYRHLPDEFDDYVANPKPNGYQSIHTVVLGPGGKTVEIPDSYQTDARRCRTGRRGALEVQRGSSLRGRAHGP
;
A
#
# COMPACT_ATOMS: atom_id res chain seq x y z
N MET A 1 -7.93 -8.38 0.67
CA MET A 1 -7.11 -9.41 1.33
C MET A 1 -5.72 -8.85 1.53
N VAL A 2 -5.14 -9.10 2.69
CA VAL A 2 -3.76 -8.74 3.03
C VAL A 2 -2.80 -9.51 2.11
N ALA A 3 -1.72 -8.87 1.66
CA ALA A 3 -0.74 -9.51 0.79
C ALA A 3 0.05 -10.57 1.57
N VAL A 4 0.17 -11.78 1.00
CA VAL A 4 1.06 -12.83 1.51
C VAL A 4 2.40 -12.66 0.80
N ARG A 5 3.49 -12.52 1.55
CA ARG A 5 4.85 -12.28 1.01
C ARG A 5 5.79 -13.44 1.37
N SER A 6 6.95 -13.52 0.74
CA SER A 6 7.94 -14.60 1.00
C SER A 6 8.46 -14.60 2.44
N ALA A 7 8.59 -13.43 3.07
CA ALA A 7 8.90 -13.30 4.50
C ALA A 7 7.85 -14.01 5.40
N HIS A 8 6.69 -14.36 4.85
CA HIS A 8 5.59 -14.97 5.58
C HIS A 8 5.60 -16.49 5.49
N LEU A 9 6.32 -17.03 4.50
CA LEU A 9 6.31 -18.45 4.13
C LEU A 9 7.59 -19.17 4.56
N ASN A 10 8.71 -18.45 4.61
CA ASN A 10 10.01 -19.02 4.96
C ASN A 10 10.28 -18.88 6.47
N LYS A 11 10.56 -20.00 7.15
CA LYS A 11 11.16 -20.00 8.50
C LYS A 11 12.67 -19.77 8.39
N ALA A 12 13.31 -19.24 9.44
CA ALA A 12 14.71 -18.82 9.52
C ALA A 12 15.81 -19.80 9.06
N GLY A 13 15.49 -21.05 8.71
CA GLY A 13 16.46 -22.04 8.24
C GLY A 13 16.63 -22.15 6.72
N GLU A 14 15.70 -21.64 5.90
CA GLU A 14 15.70 -21.84 4.43
C GLU A 14 15.79 -20.53 3.63
N PHE A 15 16.08 -19.40 4.29
CA PHE A 15 16.17 -18.11 3.62
C PHE A 15 17.48 -18.02 2.82
N ASP A 16 17.39 -18.19 1.50
CA ASP A 16 18.49 -17.94 0.55
C ASP A 16 18.44 -16.47 0.09
N PRO A 17 19.36 -15.60 0.54
CA PRO A 17 19.34 -14.18 0.20
C PRO A 17 19.51 -13.93 -1.29
N LYS A 18 20.22 -14.80 -2.01
CA LYS A 18 20.44 -14.63 -3.46
C LYS A 18 19.14 -14.89 -4.23
N LYS A 19 18.42 -15.97 -3.89
CA LYS A 19 17.10 -16.25 -4.47
C LYS A 19 16.09 -15.18 -4.11
N TRP A 20 16.11 -14.71 -2.86
CA TRP A 20 15.23 -13.65 -2.40
C TRP A 20 15.47 -12.34 -3.19
N ILE A 21 16.71 -11.86 -3.28
CA ILE A 21 17.03 -10.63 -4.03
C ILE A 21 16.64 -10.76 -5.52
N ALA A 22 16.89 -11.92 -6.13
CA ALA A 22 16.47 -12.19 -7.50
C ALA A 22 14.94 -12.12 -7.68
N SER A 23 14.17 -12.53 -6.66
CA SER A 23 12.70 -12.47 -6.69
C SER A 23 12.14 -11.04 -6.61
N LEU A 24 12.92 -10.06 -6.14
CA LEU A 24 12.48 -8.67 -5.99
C LEU A 24 12.36 -7.94 -7.35
N GLY A 25 12.85 -8.52 -8.45
CA GLY A 25 12.73 -7.94 -9.79
C GLY A 25 13.53 -6.63 -9.96
N ILE A 26 14.62 -6.46 -9.22
CA ILE A 26 15.50 -5.30 -9.31
C ILE A 26 16.25 -5.33 -10.65
N SER A 27 16.15 -4.25 -11.42
CA SER A 27 16.63 -4.22 -12.81
C SER A 27 18.16 -4.13 -12.96
N SER A 28 18.88 -3.69 -11.92
CA SER A 28 20.33 -3.47 -11.97
C SER A 28 21.05 -4.50 -11.10
N GLN A 29 22.01 -5.20 -11.70
CA GLN A 29 22.88 -6.16 -11.01
C GLN A 29 23.65 -5.49 -9.86
N GLN A 30 24.16 -4.27 -10.07
CA GLN A 30 24.86 -3.50 -9.04
C GLN A 30 23.94 -3.17 -7.85
N SER A 31 22.65 -2.91 -8.11
CA SER A 31 21.68 -2.68 -7.03
C SER A 31 21.42 -3.95 -6.23
N CYS A 32 21.33 -5.11 -6.90
CA CYS A 32 21.21 -6.41 -6.22
C CYS A 32 22.42 -6.69 -5.32
N GLU A 33 23.63 -6.42 -5.79
CA GLU A 33 24.86 -6.59 -5.02
C GLU A 33 24.90 -5.69 -3.78
N ARG A 34 24.59 -4.40 -3.93
CA ARG A 34 24.52 -3.46 -2.80
C ARG A 34 23.46 -3.85 -1.76
N LEU A 35 22.34 -4.44 -2.20
CA LEU A 35 21.32 -4.96 -1.28
C LEU A 35 21.83 -6.20 -0.55
N ALA A 36 22.53 -7.10 -1.24
CA ALA A 36 23.13 -8.30 -0.66
C ALA A 36 24.21 -7.95 0.39
N GLU A 37 25.06 -6.96 0.10
CA GLU A 37 26.04 -6.42 1.04
C GLU A 37 25.36 -5.89 2.31
N THR A 38 24.24 -5.19 2.15
CA THR A 38 23.49 -4.62 3.27
C THR A 38 22.84 -5.72 4.11
N TRP A 39 22.30 -6.76 3.48
CA TRP A 39 21.80 -7.94 4.18
C TRP A 39 22.90 -8.64 4.98
N ALA A 40 24.07 -8.87 4.37
CA ALA A 40 25.21 -9.49 5.04
C ALA A 40 25.68 -8.66 6.24
N TYR A 41 25.70 -7.33 6.10
CA TYR A 41 25.98 -6.42 7.20
C TYR A 41 24.97 -6.56 8.34
N CYS A 42 23.66 -6.54 8.05
CA CYS A 42 22.64 -6.71 9.09
C CYS A 42 22.76 -8.04 9.83
N LEU A 43 23.05 -9.13 9.11
CA LEU A 43 23.25 -10.46 9.69
C LEU A 43 24.45 -10.49 10.63
N GLN A 44 25.56 -9.85 10.24
CA GLN A 44 26.76 -9.78 11.08
C GLN A 44 26.52 -8.96 12.35
N GLN A 45 25.85 -7.81 12.25
CA GLN A 45 25.62 -6.92 13.40
C GLN A 45 24.59 -7.46 14.39
N THR A 46 23.68 -8.33 13.94
CA THR A 46 22.67 -8.95 14.82
C THR A 46 23.14 -10.27 15.44
N GLN A 47 24.37 -10.71 15.17
CA GLN A 47 24.89 -11.97 15.69
C GLN A 47 24.92 -11.97 17.23
N GLY A 48 24.16 -12.88 17.84
CA GLY A 48 24.06 -13.01 19.30
C GLY A 48 23.08 -12.04 19.98
N HIS A 49 22.35 -11.23 19.21
CA HIS A 49 21.27 -10.39 19.76
C HIS A 49 20.01 -11.23 20.04
N PRO A 50 19.34 -11.08 21.19
CA PRO A 50 18.16 -11.90 21.54
C PRO A 50 17.04 -11.80 20.50
N ASP A 51 16.82 -10.59 19.96
CA ASP A 51 15.77 -10.32 18.96
C ASP A 51 16.28 -10.37 17.51
N ALA A 52 17.44 -10.97 17.25
CA ALA A 52 18.08 -10.97 15.92
C ALA A 52 17.13 -11.42 14.79
N GLU A 53 16.43 -12.54 15.01
CA GLU A 53 15.48 -13.09 14.04
C GLU A 53 14.37 -12.06 13.71
N LEU A 54 13.78 -11.46 14.74
CA LEU A 54 12.71 -10.48 14.61
C LEU A 54 13.16 -9.24 13.82
N LEU A 55 14.33 -8.70 14.16
CA LEU A 55 14.89 -7.50 13.52
C LEU A 55 15.20 -7.74 12.04
N LEU A 56 15.81 -8.88 11.71
CA LEU A 56 16.14 -9.25 10.34
C LEU A 56 14.87 -9.46 9.50
N TRP A 57 13.90 -10.22 10.00
CA TRP A 57 12.66 -10.49 9.26
C TRP A 57 11.81 -9.24 9.06
N ARG A 58 11.77 -8.34 10.06
CA ARG A 58 11.10 -7.03 9.90
C ARG A 58 11.74 -6.26 8.73
N GLY A 59 13.07 -6.24 8.64
CA GLY A 59 13.78 -5.62 7.53
C GLY A 59 13.44 -6.25 6.17
N VAL A 60 13.43 -7.59 6.09
CA VAL A 60 13.07 -8.31 4.86
C VAL A 60 11.65 -7.98 4.41
N GLU A 61 10.68 -8.02 5.33
CA GLU A 61 9.29 -7.69 5.02
C GLU A 61 9.14 -6.24 4.54
N MET A 62 9.86 -5.30 5.17
CA MET A 62 9.87 -3.90 4.73
C MET A 62 10.41 -3.77 3.30
N VAL A 63 11.50 -4.47 2.95
CA VAL A 63 12.04 -4.47 1.59
C VAL A 63 11.06 -5.08 0.59
N GLU A 64 10.41 -6.19 0.93
CA GLU A 64 9.40 -6.82 0.06
C GLU A 64 8.21 -5.88 -0.18
N ILE A 65 7.80 -5.09 0.81
CA ILE A 65 6.78 -4.06 0.64
C ILE A 65 7.29 -3.00 -0.36
N LEU A 66 8.48 -2.46 -0.13
CA LEU A 66 9.03 -1.34 -0.90
C LEU A 66 9.44 -1.72 -2.32
N SER A 67 9.85 -2.97 -2.56
CA SER A 67 10.17 -3.48 -3.89
C SER A 67 8.94 -3.53 -4.80
N THR A 68 7.78 -3.87 -4.25
CA THR A 68 6.50 -3.84 -5.00
C THR A 68 6.11 -2.42 -5.44
N LEU A 69 6.66 -1.40 -4.77
CA LEU A 69 6.50 0.01 -5.11
C LEU A 69 7.63 0.53 -6.02
N SER A 70 8.52 -0.36 -6.50
CA SER A 70 9.66 -0.03 -7.35
C SER A 70 10.51 1.13 -6.78
N MET A 71 10.77 1.10 -5.47
CA MET A 71 11.61 2.10 -4.81
C MET A 71 13.08 1.94 -5.21
N ASP A 72 13.85 3.02 -5.09
CA ASP A 72 15.28 3.04 -5.37
C ASP A 72 16.08 2.21 -4.35
N ILE A 73 17.29 1.83 -4.74
CA ILE A 73 18.14 0.94 -3.95
C ILE A 73 18.46 1.51 -2.56
N ASP A 74 18.67 2.83 -2.43
CA ASP A 74 18.97 3.43 -1.13
C ASP A 74 17.77 3.32 -0.18
N THR A 75 16.53 3.43 -0.68
CA THR A 75 15.32 3.17 0.09
C THR A 75 15.25 1.72 0.58
N LEU A 76 15.54 0.75 -0.29
CA LEU A 76 15.52 -0.68 0.09
C LEU A 76 16.61 -0.99 1.14
N ARG A 77 17.80 -0.42 0.98
CA ARG A 77 18.89 -0.57 1.96
C ARG A 77 18.53 0.07 3.30
N ALA A 78 17.97 1.28 3.28
CA ALA A 78 17.49 1.95 4.49
C ALA A 78 16.44 1.10 5.23
N ALA A 79 15.56 0.40 4.51
CA ALA A 79 14.55 -0.46 5.11
C ALA A 79 15.12 -1.70 5.81
N LEU A 80 16.20 -2.31 5.29
CA LEU A 80 16.90 -3.41 5.97
C LEU A 80 17.60 -2.95 7.25
N LEU A 81 18.15 -1.73 7.23
CA LEU A 81 18.97 -1.20 8.33
C LEU A 81 18.11 -0.54 9.41
N PHE A 82 16.92 -0.05 9.07
CA PHE A 82 16.06 0.68 9.99
C PHE A 82 15.78 -0.08 11.29
N PRO A 83 15.38 -1.38 11.30
CA PRO A 83 15.14 -2.10 12.56
C PRO A 83 16.36 -2.15 13.48
N LEU A 84 17.57 -2.27 12.93
CA LEU A 84 18.81 -2.32 13.71
C LEU A 84 19.11 -0.96 14.34
N ALA A 85 18.91 0.14 13.61
CA ALA A 85 19.09 1.49 14.13
C ALA A 85 18.02 1.86 15.17
N ASP A 86 16.77 1.45 14.96
CA ASP A 86 15.66 1.71 15.88
C ASP A 86 15.81 0.94 17.20
N ALA A 87 16.31 -0.29 17.15
CA ALA A 87 16.64 -1.10 18.32
C ALA A 87 17.99 -0.73 18.98
N ASN A 88 18.68 0.30 18.48
CA ASN A 88 20.02 0.73 18.92
C ASN A 88 21.09 -0.39 18.88
N VAL A 89 20.95 -1.37 17.99
CA VAL A 89 21.97 -2.40 17.73
C VAL A 89 23.19 -1.77 17.03
N VAL A 90 22.94 -0.80 16.16
CA VAL A 90 23.98 -0.05 15.44
C VAL A 90 23.68 1.45 15.54
N SER A 91 24.71 2.26 15.81
CA SER A 91 24.58 3.72 15.85
C SER A 91 24.59 4.33 14.45
N GLU A 92 23.97 5.50 14.31
CA GLU A 92 23.92 6.21 13.02
C GLU A 92 25.29 6.66 12.52
N ASP A 93 26.25 6.90 13.43
CA ASP A 93 27.62 7.27 13.06
C ASP A 93 28.33 6.12 12.35
N ILE A 94 28.18 4.88 12.86
CA ILE A 94 28.72 3.66 12.23
C ILE A 94 28.05 3.41 10.88
N LEU A 95 26.73 3.65 10.80
CA LEU A 95 26.01 3.54 9.52
C LEU A 95 26.51 4.59 8.51
N ARG A 96 26.87 5.79 8.95
CA ARG A 96 27.34 6.86 8.07
C ARG A 96 28.64 6.48 7.37
N GLU A 97 29.54 5.84 8.09
CA GLU A 97 30.82 5.34 7.55
C GLU A 97 30.65 4.17 6.60
N SER A 98 29.72 3.24 6.90
CA SER A 98 29.56 1.99 6.15
C SER A 98 28.67 2.10 4.91
N VAL A 99 27.57 2.87 4.98
CA VAL A 99 26.54 2.90 3.91
C VAL A 99 26.34 4.28 3.29
N GLY A 100 26.87 5.33 3.92
CA GLY A 100 26.86 6.70 3.44
C GLY A 100 25.71 7.56 3.98
N THR A 101 25.88 8.89 3.86
CA THR A 101 24.99 9.90 4.47
C THR A 101 23.56 9.87 3.95
N SER A 102 23.34 9.56 2.67
CA SER A 102 21.99 9.49 2.07
C SER A 102 21.09 8.51 2.82
N ILE A 103 21.59 7.30 3.09
CA ILE A 103 20.84 6.24 3.77
C ILE A 103 20.62 6.58 5.25
N VAL A 104 21.63 7.13 5.91
CA VAL A 104 21.49 7.56 7.32
C VAL A 104 20.45 8.66 7.47
N ASN A 105 20.40 9.63 6.56
CA ASN A 105 19.37 10.67 6.59
C ASN A 105 17.97 10.09 6.42
N LEU A 106 17.81 9.05 5.60
CA LEU A 106 16.53 8.33 5.48
C LEU A 106 16.15 7.66 6.80
N ILE A 107 17.09 6.93 7.41
CA ILE A 107 16.87 6.21 8.68
C ILE A 107 16.53 7.21 9.80
N HIS A 108 17.32 8.28 9.95
CA HIS A 108 17.08 9.35 10.92
C HIS A 108 15.70 9.97 10.72
N GLY A 109 15.33 10.31 9.48
CA GLY A 109 14.00 10.85 9.18
C GLY A 109 12.85 9.91 9.56
N VAL A 110 13.02 8.59 9.44
CA VAL A 110 12.03 7.60 9.87
C VAL A 110 11.93 7.53 11.41
N ARG A 111 13.05 7.66 12.12
CA ARG A 111 13.12 7.72 13.60
C ARG A 111 12.52 9.01 14.15
N ASP A 112 12.81 10.16 13.53
CA ASP A 112 12.24 11.46 13.92
C ASP A 112 10.73 11.45 13.86
N MET A 113 10.17 10.86 12.81
CA MET A 113 8.73 10.69 12.71
C MET A 113 8.19 9.96 13.95
N ALA A 114 8.92 8.98 14.50
CA ALA A 114 8.58 8.27 15.74
C ALA A 114 8.69 9.13 17.00
N ALA A 115 9.77 9.89 17.17
CA ALA A 115 9.97 10.76 18.32
C ALA A 115 8.91 11.88 18.40
N ILE A 116 8.57 12.50 17.26
CA ILE A 116 7.56 13.57 17.20
C ILE A 116 6.17 13.08 17.65
N ARG A 117 5.89 11.79 17.50
CA ARG A 117 4.64 11.17 17.99
C ARG A 117 4.65 11.03 19.50
N GLN A 118 5.75 10.56 20.09
CA GLN A 118 5.87 10.43 21.55
C GLN A 118 5.68 11.79 22.24
N LEU A 119 6.28 12.86 21.70
CA LEU A 119 6.12 14.21 22.24
C LEU A 119 4.67 14.72 22.21
N LYS A 120 3.84 14.32 21.24
CA LYS A 120 2.44 14.77 21.16
C LYS A 120 1.45 13.89 21.91
N ALA A 121 1.75 12.59 22.07
CA ALA A 121 0.93 11.67 22.86
C ALA A 121 0.95 12.02 24.36
N THR A 122 2.09 12.50 24.88
CA THR A 122 2.24 12.91 26.28
C THR A 122 1.43 14.17 26.65
N HIS A 123 0.92 14.91 25.66
CA HIS A 123 0.26 16.20 25.90
C HIS A 123 -1.26 16.20 25.72
N ASN A 124 -1.91 15.15 25.20
CA ASN A 124 -3.38 15.11 25.06
C ASN A 124 -3.93 13.67 24.99
N ASP A 125 -4.69 13.25 26.00
CA ASP A 125 -5.38 11.95 26.06
C ASP A 125 -6.55 11.80 25.07
N SER A 126 -6.95 12.88 24.40
CA SER A 126 -7.92 12.85 23.31
C SER A 126 -7.33 13.49 22.05
N VAL A 127 -6.86 12.65 21.11
CA VAL A 127 -6.38 13.15 19.82
C VAL A 127 -7.59 13.62 19.00
N SER A 128 -7.85 14.93 18.98
CA SER A 128 -8.92 15.50 18.16
C SER A 128 -8.59 15.34 16.66
N SER A 129 -9.61 15.32 15.80
CA SER A 129 -9.41 15.23 14.34
C SER A 129 -8.49 16.35 13.81
N GLU A 130 -8.57 17.54 14.40
CA GLU A 130 -7.70 18.68 14.08
C GLU A 130 -6.23 18.43 14.46
N GLN A 131 -5.97 17.76 15.58
CA GLN A 131 -4.62 17.39 15.99
C GLN A 131 -4.02 16.35 15.04
N VAL A 132 -4.82 15.38 14.58
CA VAL A 132 -4.38 14.40 13.56
C VAL A 132 -4.02 15.10 12.25
N ASP A 133 -4.83 16.06 11.81
CA ASP A 133 -4.56 16.81 10.58
C ASP A 133 -3.31 17.70 10.71
N ASN A 134 -3.08 18.30 11.87
CA ASN A 134 -1.88 19.07 12.17
C ASN A 134 -0.64 18.18 12.23
N VAL A 135 -0.73 16.99 12.82
CA VAL A 135 0.37 16.00 12.78
C VAL A 135 0.65 15.56 11.35
N ARG A 136 -0.39 15.32 10.53
CA ARG A 136 -0.22 14.94 9.12
C ARG A 136 0.45 16.06 8.31
N ARG A 137 0.04 17.32 8.53
CA ARG A 137 0.66 18.48 7.86
C ARG A 137 2.11 18.66 8.29
N MET A 138 2.40 18.52 9.58
CA MET A 138 3.74 18.63 10.13
C MET A 138 4.66 17.51 9.61
N LEU A 139 4.22 16.24 9.62
CA LEU A 139 4.99 15.12 9.07
C LEU A 139 5.32 15.30 7.58
N LEU A 140 4.41 15.90 6.81
CA LEU A 140 4.63 16.21 5.39
C LEU A 140 5.49 17.46 5.16
N ALA A 141 5.54 18.37 6.13
CA ALA A 141 6.34 19.59 6.05
C ALA A 141 7.77 19.40 6.57
N MET A 142 7.98 18.41 7.45
CA MET A 142 9.27 18.17 8.11
C MET A 142 10.14 17.17 7.36
N VAL A 143 9.55 16.43 6.42
CA VAL A 143 10.25 15.41 5.65
C VAL A 143 10.53 15.96 4.25
N ASP A 144 11.73 16.47 4.03
CA ASP A 144 12.21 16.94 2.73
C ASP A 144 12.27 15.81 1.69
N ASP A 145 12.41 14.57 2.17
CA ASP A 145 12.50 13.36 1.37
C ASP A 145 11.33 12.40 1.60
N PHE A 146 10.40 12.37 0.64
CA PHE A 146 9.21 11.51 0.69
C PHE A 146 9.54 10.02 0.95
N ARG A 147 10.75 9.55 0.59
CA ARG A 147 11.20 8.17 0.81
C ARG A 147 11.13 7.78 2.29
N CYS A 148 11.41 8.70 3.22
CA CYS A 148 11.27 8.44 4.65
C CYS A 148 9.82 8.07 5.01
N VAL A 149 8.83 8.76 4.41
CA VAL A 149 7.42 8.47 4.71
C VAL A 149 7.03 7.09 4.17
N VAL A 150 7.50 6.74 2.97
CA VAL A 150 7.21 5.43 2.38
C VAL A 150 7.87 4.30 3.19
N ILE A 151 9.11 4.48 3.65
CA ILE A 151 9.79 3.53 4.55
C ILE A 151 8.99 3.40 5.86
N LYS A 152 8.52 4.51 6.43
CA LYS A 152 7.72 4.47 7.67
C LYS A 152 6.39 3.74 7.48
N LEU A 153 5.73 3.90 6.33
CA LEU A 153 4.50 3.16 6.02
C LEU A 153 4.76 1.65 5.90
N ALA A 154 5.87 1.25 5.26
CA ALA A 154 6.27 -0.15 5.18
C ALA A 154 6.58 -0.74 6.57
N GLU A 155 7.28 0.02 7.41
CA GLU A 155 7.55 -0.38 8.80
C GLU A 155 6.26 -0.56 9.60
N ARG A 156 5.29 0.37 9.49
CA ARG A 156 4.01 0.24 10.20
C ARG A 156 3.21 -0.99 9.75
N ILE A 157 3.27 -1.36 8.48
CA ILE A 157 2.63 -2.60 7.98
C ILE A 157 3.31 -3.83 8.59
N ALA A 158 4.64 -3.89 8.57
CA ALA A 158 5.39 -4.98 9.20
C ALA A 158 5.09 -5.07 10.70
N HIS A 159 5.05 -3.92 11.39
CA HIS A 159 4.72 -3.85 12.81
C HIS A 159 3.30 -4.31 13.12
N LEU A 160 2.28 -3.86 12.38
CA LEU A 160 0.88 -4.32 12.55
C LEU A 160 0.74 -5.84 12.40
N ARG A 161 1.63 -6.46 11.60
CA ARG A 161 1.64 -7.90 11.41
C ARG A 161 2.31 -8.62 12.57
N GLU A 162 3.40 -8.07 13.07
CA GLU A 162 4.15 -8.59 14.21
C GLU A 162 3.33 -8.55 15.51
N VAL A 163 2.64 -7.43 15.78
CA VAL A 163 1.82 -7.28 17.00
C VAL A 163 0.63 -8.24 17.05
N LYS A 164 0.37 -9.06 16.03
CA LYS A 164 -0.74 -10.03 16.00
C LYS A 164 -0.84 -10.87 17.27
N ASP A 165 0.31 -11.29 17.80
CA ASP A 165 0.41 -12.18 18.96
C ASP A 165 0.71 -11.41 20.27
N ALA A 166 0.79 -10.08 20.21
CA ALA A 166 0.96 -9.19 21.36
C ALA A 166 -0.36 -8.99 22.15
N PRO A 167 -0.30 -8.41 23.35
CA PRO A 167 -1.48 -8.03 24.14
C PRO A 167 -2.52 -7.21 23.36
N GLU A 168 -3.78 -7.27 23.77
CA GLU A 168 -4.88 -6.58 23.07
C GLU A 168 -4.75 -5.06 23.07
N ASP A 169 -4.33 -4.49 24.19
CA ASP A 169 -4.06 -3.07 24.36
C ASP A 169 -3.00 -2.55 23.38
N GLU A 170 -1.87 -3.26 23.24
CA GLU A 170 -0.83 -2.91 22.27
C GLU A 170 -1.34 -2.98 20.82
N ARG A 171 -2.08 -4.04 20.47
CA ARG A 171 -2.67 -4.20 19.13
C ARG A 171 -3.66 -3.09 18.80
N VAL A 172 -4.53 -2.75 19.74
CA VAL A 172 -5.53 -1.69 19.58
C VAL A 172 -4.86 -0.33 19.45
N LEU A 173 -3.81 -0.06 20.24
CA LEU A 173 -3.06 1.18 20.17
C LEU A 173 -2.39 1.35 18.80
N ALA A 174 -1.67 0.34 18.33
CA ALA A 174 -1.03 0.34 17.01
C ALA A 174 -2.06 0.49 15.87
N ALA A 175 -3.21 -0.17 15.98
CA ALA A 175 -4.28 -0.08 14.99
C ALA A 175 -4.96 1.30 14.95
N LYS A 176 -5.21 1.92 16.11
CA LYS A 176 -5.74 3.29 16.19
C LYS A 176 -4.79 4.29 15.56
N GLU A 177 -3.49 4.18 15.87
CA GLU A 177 -2.44 5.02 15.27
C GLU A 177 -2.44 4.90 13.75
N CYS A 178 -2.41 3.66 13.24
CA CYS A 178 -2.37 3.40 11.81
C CYS A 178 -3.64 3.86 11.08
N THR A 179 -4.81 3.73 11.70
CA THR A 179 -6.08 4.20 11.13
C THR A 179 -6.13 5.73 11.03
N ASN A 180 -5.65 6.44 12.06
CA ASN A 180 -5.80 7.89 12.14
C ASN A 180 -4.70 8.64 11.37
N ILE A 181 -3.47 8.11 11.36
CA ILE A 181 -2.30 8.79 10.82
C ILE A 181 -1.87 8.17 9.50
N TYR A 182 -1.49 6.89 9.52
CA TYR A 182 -0.74 6.27 8.43
C TYR A 182 -1.59 5.88 7.22
N ALA A 183 -2.78 5.33 7.42
CA ALA A 183 -3.68 5.02 6.31
C ALA A 183 -4.11 6.29 5.54
N PRO A 184 -4.53 7.40 6.21
CA PRO A 184 -4.79 8.66 5.54
C PRO A 184 -3.54 9.26 4.86
N LEU A 185 -2.36 9.11 5.46
CA LEU A 185 -1.10 9.56 4.86
C LEU A 185 -0.78 8.79 3.57
N ALA A 186 -0.90 7.47 3.58
CA ALA A 186 -0.77 6.64 2.39
C ALA A 186 -1.79 7.04 1.30
N ASN A 187 -3.04 7.32 1.69
CA ASN A 187 -4.07 7.81 0.77
C ASN A 187 -3.68 9.14 0.11
N ARG A 188 -3.11 10.07 0.88
CA ARG A 188 -2.68 11.38 0.39
C ARG A 188 -1.49 11.31 -0.57
N LEU A 189 -0.59 10.37 -0.32
CA LEU A 189 0.51 10.04 -1.25
C LEU A 189 0.04 9.26 -2.49
N GLY A 190 -1.24 8.87 -2.55
CA GLY A 190 -1.77 8.07 -3.65
C GLY A 190 -1.34 6.60 -3.62
N ILE A 191 -0.76 6.12 -2.51
CA ILE A 191 -0.30 4.74 -2.35
C ILE A 191 -1.48 3.86 -1.86
N GLY A 192 -2.40 3.56 -2.77
CA GLY A 192 -3.64 2.84 -2.44
C GLY A 192 -3.39 1.44 -1.87
N GLN A 193 -2.37 0.74 -2.36
CA GLN A 193 -2.03 -0.62 -1.91
C GLN A 193 -1.70 -0.65 -0.41
N LEU A 194 -0.78 0.20 0.05
CA LEU A 194 -0.41 0.28 1.47
C LEU A 194 -1.57 0.77 2.33
N LYS A 195 -2.36 1.74 1.83
CA LYS A 195 -3.56 2.21 2.53
C LYS A 195 -4.52 1.05 2.83
N TRP A 196 -4.89 0.27 1.81
CA TRP A 196 -5.88 -0.80 2.00
C TRP A 196 -5.35 -1.91 2.90
N GLU A 197 -4.06 -2.20 2.85
CA GLU A 197 -3.42 -3.17 3.74
C GLU A 197 -3.42 -2.69 5.20
N LEU A 198 -3.01 -1.44 5.45
CA LEU A 198 -3.12 -0.81 6.76
C LEU A 198 -4.56 -0.83 7.27
N GLU A 199 -5.53 -0.41 6.44
CA GLU A 199 -6.95 -0.38 6.80
C GLU A 199 -7.49 -1.78 7.17
N ASP A 200 -7.17 -2.82 6.39
CA ASP A 200 -7.59 -4.20 6.68
C ASP A 200 -6.96 -4.74 7.99
N TYR A 201 -5.68 -4.46 8.25
CA TYR A 201 -5.03 -4.85 9.51
C TYR A 201 -5.62 -4.12 10.71
N CYS A 202 -5.80 -2.81 10.60
CA CYS A 202 -6.38 -2.03 11.68
C CYS A 202 -7.81 -2.49 11.98
N PHE A 203 -8.61 -2.72 10.93
CA PHE A 203 -9.99 -3.19 11.09
C PHE A 203 -10.07 -4.54 11.80
N ARG A 204 -9.12 -5.44 11.53
CA ARG A 204 -9.02 -6.74 12.20
C ARG A 204 -8.83 -6.61 13.72
N TYR A 205 -8.09 -5.60 14.18
CA TYR A 205 -7.83 -5.39 15.61
C TYR A 205 -8.88 -4.50 16.29
N LEU A 206 -9.40 -3.49 15.59
CA LEU A 206 -10.39 -2.57 16.16
C LEU A 206 -11.81 -3.15 16.19
N HIS A 207 -12.17 -3.98 15.21
CA HIS A 207 -13.50 -4.57 15.08
C HIS A 207 -13.41 -6.06 14.71
N PRO A 208 -12.83 -6.91 15.58
CA PRO A 208 -12.53 -8.31 15.26
C PRO A 208 -13.77 -9.14 14.92
N ALA A 209 -14.91 -8.89 15.58
CA ALA A 209 -16.16 -9.59 15.32
C ALA A 209 -16.70 -9.30 13.90
N GLU A 210 -16.74 -8.01 13.52
CA GLU A 210 -17.18 -7.58 12.19
C GLU A 210 -16.23 -8.05 11.09
N TYR A 211 -14.92 -7.98 11.33
CA TYR A 211 -13.92 -8.51 10.42
C TYR A 211 -14.15 -10.00 10.14
N LYS A 212 -14.30 -10.82 11.21
CA LYS A 212 -14.56 -12.26 11.08
C LYS A 212 -15.89 -12.56 10.38
N ARG A 213 -16.94 -11.78 10.69
CA ARG A 213 -18.25 -11.90 10.05
C ARG A 213 -18.17 -11.69 8.54
N ILE A 214 -17.57 -10.58 8.10
CA ILE A 214 -17.42 -10.26 6.67
C ILE A 214 -16.49 -11.26 5.99
N ALA A 215 -15.39 -11.68 6.63
CA ALA A 215 -14.48 -12.67 6.09
C ALA A 215 -15.17 -14.03 5.85
N LYS A 216 -16.02 -14.47 6.77
CA LYS A 216 -16.81 -15.71 6.64
C LYS A 216 -17.79 -15.61 5.46
N LEU A 217 -18.57 -14.55 5.39
CA LEU A 217 -19.54 -14.32 4.31
C LEU A 217 -18.85 -14.24 2.93
N LEU A 218 -17.67 -13.63 2.86
CA LEU A 218 -16.85 -13.59 1.64
C LEU A 218 -16.34 -14.96 1.20
N HIS A 219 -16.09 -15.86 2.15
CA HIS A 219 -15.60 -17.21 1.91
C HIS A 219 -16.73 -18.12 1.41
N GLU A 220 -17.92 -18.05 2.04
CA GLU A 220 -19.10 -18.84 1.65
C GLU A 220 -19.50 -18.61 0.19
N ARG A 221 -19.43 -17.36 -0.29
CA ARG A 221 -19.75 -16.99 -1.68
C ARG A 221 -18.54 -16.96 -2.62
N ARG A 222 -17.43 -17.60 -2.25
CA ARG A 222 -16.17 -17.51 -3.01
C ARG A 222 -16.27 -18.15 -4.39
N ILE A 223 -16.77 -19.38 -4.46
CA ILE A 223 -16.81 -20.18 -5.70
C ILE A 223 -17.69 -19.49 -6.74
N ASP A 224 -18.93 -19.14 -6.38
CA ASP A 224 -19.87 -18.44 -7.27
C ASP A 224 -19.30 -17.11 -7.78
N ARG A 225 -18.57 -16.39 -6.92
CA ARG A 225 -17.95 -15.11 -7.27
C ARG A 225 -16.77 -15.30 -8.22
N GLU A 226 -15.90 -16.27 -7.96
CA GLU A 226 -14.75 -16.58 -8.82
C GLU A 226 -15.21 -17.03 -10.20
N HIS A 227 -16.18 -17.94 -10.27
CA HIS A 227 -16.75 -18.41 -11.53
C HIS A 227 -17.37 -17.26 -12.34
N TYR A 228 -18.22 -16.43 -11.71
CA TYR A 228 -18.80 -15.27 -12.38
C TYR A 228 -17.74 -14.29 -12.92
N ILE A 229 -16.70 -14.04 -12.13
CA ILE A 229 -15.60 -13.15 -12.54
C ILE A 229 -14.83 -13.77 -13.71
N GLU A 230 -14.57 -15.07 -13.70
CA GLU A 230 -13.88 -15.76 -14.79
C GLU A 230 -14.67 -15.70 -16.10
N GLU A 231 -15.98 -15.93 -16.06
CA GLU A 231 -16.84 -15.79 -17.24
C GLU A 231 -16.83 -14.36 -17.78
N PHE A 232 -17.03 -13.37 -16.90
CA PHE A 232 -17.06 -11.96 -17.27
C PHE A 232 -15.71 -11.50 -17.85
N VAL A 233 -14.61 -11.89 -17.23
CA VAL A 233 -13.25 -11.59 -17.69
C VAL A 233 -12.95 -12.31 -19.00
N GLY A 234 -13.36 -13.57 -19.14
CA GLY A 234 -13.17 -14.37 -20.36
C GLY A 234 -13.86 -13.73 -21.55
N HIS A 235 -15.11 -13.30 -21.37
CA HIS A 235 -15.87 -12.58 -22.39
C HIS A 235 -15.18 -11.26 -22.77
N LEU A 236 -14.88 -10.39 -21.81
CA LEU A 236 -14.20 -9.11 -22.11
C LEU A 236 -12.84 -9.29 -22.81
N ARG A 237 -12.05 -10.29 -22.39
CA ARG A 237 -10.77 -10.60 -23.05
C ARG A 237 -10.95 -11.04 -24.50
N SER A 238 -11.98 -11.83 -24.79
CA SER A 238 -12.31 -12.27 -26.15
C SER A 238 -12.66 -11.07 -27.02
N GLU A 239 -13.59 -10.23 -26.57
CA GLU A 239 -14.07 -9.08 -27.34
C GLU A 239 -12.97 -8.03 -27.55
N MET A 240 -12.18 -7.71 -26.52
CA MET A 240 -11.03 -6.81 -26.66
C MET A 240 -9.99 -7.34 -27.64
N LYS A 241 -9.77 -8.66 -27.67
CA LYS A 241 -8.84 -9.28 -28.63
C LYS A 241 -9.37 -9.21 -30.07
N THR A 242 -10.67 -9.42 -30.27
CA THR A 242 -11.32 -9.31 -31.59
C THR A 242 -11.20 -7.90 -32.15
N GLU A 243 -11.39 -6.89 -31.31
CA GLU A 243 -11.27 -5.46 -31.66
C GLU A 243 -9.82 -4.96 -31.70
N GLY A 244 -8.83 -5.82 -31.45
CA GLY A 244 -7.40 -5.48 -31.50
C GLY A 244 -6.90 -4.61 -30.35
N VAL A 245 -7.67 -4.47 -29.26
CA VAL A 245 -7.30 -3.67 -28.08
C VAL A 245 -6.40 -4.49 -27.15
N LYS A 246 -5.20 -3.98 -26.87
CA LYS A 246 -4.24 -4.60 -25.95
C LYS A 246 -4.50 -4.14 -24.52
N ALA A 247 -5.21 -4.97 -23.75
CA ALA A 247 -5.45 -4.73 -22.34
C ALA A 247 -5.39 -6.01 -21.50
N GLU A 248 -4.89 -5.88 -20.27
CA GLU A 248 -4.91 -6.93 -19.26
C GLU A 248 -6.20 -6.80 -18.44
N VAL A 249 -7.09 -7.79 -18.53
CA VAL A 249 -8.34 -7.83 -17.78
C VAL A 249 -8.26 -8.88 -16.69
N TYR A 250 -8.56 -8.55 -15.43
CA TYR A 250 -8.55 -9.53 -14.33
C TYR A 250 -9.52 -9.17 -13.21
N GLY A 251 -9.97 -10.20 -12.49
CA GLY A 251 -10.74 -10.03 -11.27
C GLY A 251 -9.93 -9.39 -10.15
N ARG A 252 -10.51 -8.40 -9.48
CA ARG A 252 -9.91 -7.76 -8.31
C ARG A 252 -10.74 -8.04 -7.06
N PRO A 253 -10.19 -8.71 -6.03
CA PRO A 253 -10.89 -8.83 -4.77
C PRO A 253 -10.97 -7.47 -4.06
N LYS A 254 -12.13 -7.15 -3.51
CA LYS A 254 -12.29 -5.99 -2.62
C LYS A 254 -11.66 -6.24 -1.26
N HIS A 255 -11.25 -5.16 -0.60
CA HIS A 255 -10.72 -5.18 0.77
C HIS A 255 -11.86 -5.21 1.79
N ILE A 256 -11.65 -5.92 2.90
CA ILE A 256 -12.71 -6.20 3.90
C ILE A 256 -13.19 -4.90 4.52
N TYR A 257 -12.25 -4.03 4.88
CA TYR A 257 -12.58 -2.74 5.46
C TYR A 257 -13.34 -1.83 4.48
N SER A 258 -13.02 -1.87 3.18
CA SER A 258 -13.78 -1.13 2.16
C SER A 258 -15.21 -1.64 2.00
N ILE A 259 -15.42 -2.95 2.10
CA ILE A 259 -16.76 -3.57 2.12
C ILE A 259 -17.53 -3.07 3.33
N TRP A 260 -16.94 -3.16 4.52
CA TRP A 260 -17.56 -2.68 5.76
C TRP A 260 -17.94 -1.19 5.68
N ARG A 261 -17.03 -0.33 5.20
CA ARG A 261 -17.29 1.10 5.02
C ARG A 261 -18.45 1.35 4.06
N LYS A 262 -18.58 0.57 2.98
CA LYS A 262 -19.68 0.69 2.01
C LYS A 262 -21.01 0.23 2.62
N MET A 263 -21.01 -0.85 3.40
CA MET A 263 -22.17 -1.32 4.17
C MET A 263 -22.67 -0.25 5.12
N GLN A 264 -21.76 0.36 5.90
CA GLN A 264 -22.10 1.42 6.84
C GLN A 264 -22.67 2.67 6.15
N LYS A 265 -22.02 3.14 5.07
CA LYS A 265 -22.44 4.36 4.36
C LYS A 265 -23.79 4.22 3.66
N LYS A 266 -24.07 3.05 3.06
CA LYS A 266 -25.32 2.81 2.32
C LYS A 266 -26.42 2.15 3.17
N HIS A 267 -26.14 1.84 4.44
CA HIS A 267 -27.03 1.08 5.33
C HIS A 267 -27.52 -0.26 4.70
N LEU A 268 -26.64 -0.94 3.97
CA LEU A 268 -26.96 -2.17 3.24
C LEU A 268 -26.54 -3.43 4.01
N ALA A 269 -27.35 -4.48 3.90
CA ALA A 269 -26.95 -5.82 4.33
C ALA A 269 -25.87 -6.40 3.40
N PHE A 270 -25.11 -7.40 3.87
CA PHE A 270 -24.08 -8.04 3.05
C PHE A 270 -24.67 -8.73 1.82
N ASP A 271 -25.87 -9.31 1.95
CA ASP A 271 -26.52 -10.04 0.86
C ASP A 271 -26.98 -9.12 -0.29
N GLU A 272 -27.22 -7.85 0.02
CA GLU A 272 -27.56 -6.78 -0.93
C GLU A 272 -26.32 -6.17 -1.58
N LEU A 273 -25.11 -6.55 -1.12
CA LEU A 273 -23.86 -6.13 -1.72
C LEU A 273 -23.60 -6.94 -3.00
N PHE A 274 -24.31 -6.61 -4.07
CA PHE A 274 -23.97 -7.01 -5.45
C PHE A 274 -22.54 -6.57 -5.86
N ASP A 275 -22.00 -5.66 -5.06
CA ASP A 275 -20.84 -4.82 -5.17
C ASP A 275 -19.49 -5.48 -4.84
N VAL A 276 -19.45 -6.76 -4.44
CA VAL A 276 -18.17 -7.40 -4.08
C VAL A 276 -17.35 -7.76 -5.32
N ARG A 277 -17.92 -7.62 -6.53
CA ARG A 277 -17.27 -7.95 -7.80
C ARG A 277 -16.68 -6.70 -8.42
N ALA A 278 -15.36 -6.73 -8.58
CA ALA A 278 -14.63 -5.73 -9.34
C ALA A 278 -13.76 -6.41 -10.38
N VAL A 279 -13.74 -5.88 -11.60
CA VAL A 279 -12.89 -6.33 -12.69
C VAL A 279 -12.02 -5.16 -13.10
N ARG A 280 -10.70 -5.35 -13.08
CA ARG A 280 -9.76 -4.31 -13.48
C ARG A 280 -9.33 -4.53 -14.92
N ILE A 281 -9.28 -3.44 -15.67
CA ILE A 281 -8.68 -3.38 -16.99
C ILE A 281 -7.41 -2.53 -16.88
N VAL A 282 -6.30 -3.05 -17.41
CA VAL A 282 -5.03 -2.34 -17.53
C VAL A 282 -4.63 -2.27 -19.00
N ALA A 283 -4.90 -1.15 -19.65
CA ALA A 283 -4.57 -0.96 -21.06
C ALA A 283 -3.12 -0.46 -21.26
N GLU A 284 -2.54 -0.62 -22.45
CA GLU A 284 -1.20 -0.09 -22.72
C GLU A 284 -1.18 1.44 -22.84
N ARG A 285 -2.18 2.01 -23.53
CA ARG A 285 -2.26 3.45 -23.83
C ARG A 285 -3.58 4.05 -23.37
N LEU A 286 -3.61 5.38 -23.29
CA LEU A 286 -4.82 6.14 -22.96
C LEU A 286 -5.96 5.88 -23.97
N GLN A 287 -5.62 5.81 -25.26
CA GLN A 287 -6.58 5.49 -26.32
C GLN A 287 -7.22 4.11 -26.11
N ASP A 288 -6.42 3.14 -25.68
CA ASP A 288 -6.87 1.77 -25.41
C ASP A 288 -7.81 1.71 -24.19
N CYS A 289 -7.67 2.60 -23.20
CA CYS A 289 -8.64 2.71 -22.09
C CYS A 289 -10.02 3.14 -22.58
N TYR A 290 -10.10 4.19 -23.42
CA TYR A 290 -11.39 4.62 -23.93
C TYR A 290 -11.98 3.62 -24.94
N ALA A 291 -11.15 2.91 -25.69
CA ALA A 291 -11.59 1.80 -26.53
C ALA A 291 -12.14 0.64 -25.69
N ALA A 292 -11.43 0.23 -24.64
CA ALA A 292 -11.88 -0.80 -23.70
C ALA A 292 -13.18 -0.41 -22.99
N LEU A 293 -13.33 0.86 -22.57
CA LEU A 293 -14.60 1.39 -22.04
C LEU A 293 -15.74 1.24 -23.05
N GLY A 294 -15.52 1.61 -24.32
CA GLY A 294 -16.52 1.49 -25.38
C GLY A 294 -16.96 0.03 -25.61
N ILE A 295 -16.01 -0.91 -25.61
CA ILE A 295 -16.28 -2.34 -25.70
C ILE A 295 -17.14 -2.78 -24.50
N VAL A 296 -16.73 -2.42 -23.28
CA VAL A 296 -17.48 -2.75 -22.05
C VAL A 296 -18.93 -2.26 -22.12
N HIS A 297 -19.17 -1.02 -22.55
CA HIS A 297 -20.52 -0.44 -22.64
C HIS A 297 -21.35 -1.00 -23.80
N THR A 298 -20.71 -1.52 -24.85
CA THR A 298 -21.39 -2.18 -25.97
C THR A 298 -21.96 -3.53 -25.53
N HIS A 299 -21.22 -4.29 -24.72
CA HIS A 299 -21.66 -5.61 -24.27
C HIS A 299 -22.51 -5.57 -23.00
N TYR A 300 -22.29 -4.58 -22.13
CA TYR A 300 -22.99 -4.47 -20.86
C TYR A 300 -23.53 -3.05 -20.65
N ARG A 301 -24.84 -2.96 -20.37
CA ARG A 301 -25.50 -1.69 -20.11
C ARG A 301 -24.87 -1.01 -18.89
N HIS A 302 -24.38 0.21 -19.07
CA HIS A 302 -23.84 1.03 -17.99
C HIS A 302 -24.96 1.62 -17.11
N LEU A 303 -24.64 1.88 -15.85
CA LEU A 303 -25.51 2.61 -14.93
C LEU A 303 -25.20 4.12 -15.04
N PRO A 304 -26.18 5.00 -15.35
CA PRO A 304 -25.94 6.43 -15.65
C PRO A 304 -25.21 7.21 -14.55
N ASP A 305 -25.49 6.93 -13.27
CA ASP A 305 -24.94 7.68 -12.13
C ASP A 305 -23.66 7.06 -11.54
N GLU A 306 -23.17 5.98 -12.12
CA GLU A 306 -22.04 5.20 -11.60
C GLU A 306 -20.90 5.17 -12.64
N PHE A 307 -20.64 6.32 -13.28
CA PHE A 307 -19.54 6.59 -14.19
C PHE A 307 -18.72 7.79 -13.71
N ASP A 308 -17.42 7.58 -13.49
CA ASP A 308 -16.47 8.63 -13.12
C ASP A 308 -15.22 8.56 -14.02
N ASP A 309 -14.89 9.64 -14.73
CA ASP A 309 -13.64 9.76 -15.47
C ASP A 309 -12.58 10.51 -14.65
N TYR A 310 -11.81 9.76 -13.84
CA TYR A 310 -10.68 10.34 -13.11
C TYR A 310 -9.42 10.48 -13.96
N VAL A 311 -9.43 10.05 -15.23
CA VAL A 311 -8.32 10.34 -16.14
C VAL A 311 -8.41 11.79 -16.59
N ALA A 312 -9.61 12.25 -16.97
CA ALA A 312 -9.89 13.65 -17.29
C ALA A 312 -9.83 14.56 -16.04
N ASN A 313 -10.37 14.09 -14.91
CA ASN A 313 -10.40 14.83 -13.64
C ASN A 313 -9.70 14.05 -12.52
N PRO A 314 -8.35 14.12 -12.44
CA PRO A 314 -7.59 13.40 -11.42
C PRO A 314 -8.03 13.75 -10.00
N LYS A 315 -8.02 12.76 -9.10
CA LYS A 315 -8.26 13.04 -7.68
C LYS A 315 -7.12 13.87 -7.08
N PRO A 316 -7.33 14.56 -5.94
CA PRO A 316 -6.31 15.38 -5.29
C PRO A 316 -5.01 14.66 -4.87
N ASN A 317 -5.00 13.33 -4.89
CA ASN A 317 -3.83 12.49 -4.60
C ASN A 317 -3.15 11.98 -5.89
N GLY A 318 -3.50 12.53 -7.05
CA GLY A 318 -2.97 12.15 -8.37
C GLY A 318 -3.54 10.84 -8.94
N TYR A 319 -4.57 10.25 -8.32
CA TYR A 319 -5.21 9.03 -8.80
C TYR A 319 -5.96 9.26 -10.12
N GLN A 320 -5.70 8.40 -11.11
CA GLN A 320 -6.34 8.41 -12.42
C GLN A 320 -6.79 7.00 -12.82
N SER A 321 -8.06 6.89 -13.23
CA SER A 321 -8.72 5.67 -13.72
C SER A 321 -10.12 6.05 -14.18
N ILE A 322 -10.66 5.39 -15.19
CA ILE A 322 -12.08 5.46 -15.54
C ILE A 322 -12.81 4.43 -14.69
N HIS A 323 -13.83 4.83 -13.95
CA HIS A 323 -14.67 3.92 -13.18
C HIS A 323 -16.03 3.86 -13.84
N THR A 324 -16.51 2.64 -14.10
CA THR A 324 -17.87 2.42 -14.57
C THR A 324 -18.49 1.24 -13.85
N VAL A 325 -19.78 1.32 -13.57
CA VAL A 325 -20.59 0.18 -13.13
C VAL A 325 -21.50 -0.24 -14.26
N VAL A 326 -21.45 -1.53 -14.60
CA VAL A 326 -22.29 -2.13 -15.64
C VAL A 326 -23.17 -3.23 -15.07
N LEU A 327 -24.29 -3.48 -15.76
CA LEU A 327 -25.14 -4.63 -15.51
C LEU A 327 -24.60 -5.84 -16.27
N GLY A 328 -23.91 -6.71 -15.55
CA GLY A 328 -23.36 -7.95 -16.09
C GLY A 328 -24.40 -9.08 -16.20
N PRO A 329 -23.94 -10.28 -16.58
CA PRO A 329 -24.80 -11.45 -16.73
C PRO A 329 -25.65 -11.73 -15.48
N GLY A 330 -26.89 -12.18 -15.66
CA GLY A 330 -27.80 -12.43 -14.54
C GLY A 330 -28.25 -11.19 -13.76
N GLY A 331 -28.23 -10.01 -14.39
CA GLY A 331 -28.76 -8.76 -13.82
C GLY A 331 -27.93 -8.20 -12.66
N LYS A 332 -26.64 -8.57 -12.63
CA LYS A 332 -25.77 -8.36 -11.49
C LYS A 332 -24.78 -7.24 -11.76
N THR A 333 -24.64 -6.29 -10.85
CA THR A 333 -23.70 -5.16 -11.03
C THR A 333 -22.23 -5.60 -10.93
N VAL A 334 -21.39 -4.98 -11.77
CA VAL A 334 -19.93 -5.19 -11.81
C VAL A 334 -19.25 -3.83 -11.87
N GLU A 335 -18.36 -3.55 -10.90
CA GLU A 335 -17.50 -2.37 -10.93
C GLU A 335 -16.28 -2.62 -11.82
N ILE A 336 -15.99 -1.70 -12.73
CA ILE A 336 -14.86 -1.81 -13.66
C ILE A 336 -13.98 -0.55 -13.58
N PRO A 337 -12.89 -0.61 -12.80
CA PRO A 337 -11.82 0.39 -12.88
C PRO A 337 -10.90 0.08 -14.06
N ASP A 338 -10.87 0.98 -15.03
CA ASP A 338 -9.98 0.96 -16.19
C ASP A 338 -8.86 2.00 -16.02
N SER A 339 -7.63 1.62 -16.31
CA SER A 339 -6.45 2.47 -16.20
C SER A 339 -5.40 2.04 -17.21
N TYR A 340 -4.58 2.94 -17.74
CA TYR A 340 -3.46 2.54 -18.60
C TYR A 340 -2.19 2.28 -17.79
N GLN A 341 -1.25 1.52 -18.36
CA GLN A 341 -0.14 0.85 -17.64
C GLN A 341 0.77 1.83 -16.88
N THR A 342 1.04 3.01 -17.45
CA THR A 342 1.83 4.07 -16.82
C THR A 342 1.14 4.60 -15.56
N ASP A 343 -0.17 4.77 -15.59
CA ASP A 343 -0.95 5.24 -14.44
C ASP A 343 -1.22 4.14 -13.42
N ALA A 344 -1.41 2.89 -13.86
CA ALA A 344 -1.49 1.75 -12.97
C ALA A 344 -0.20 1.59 -12.15
N ARG A 345 0.98 1.79 -12.77
CA ARG A 345 2.28 1.82 -12.06
C ARG A 345 2.40 3.05 -11.16
N ARG A 346 1.99 4.25 -11.60
CA ARG A 346 2.04 5.47 -10.76
C ARG A 346 1.11 5.42 -9.55
N CYS A 347 -0.09 4.86 -9.69
CA CYS A 347 -1.03 4.64 -8.59
C CYS A 347 -0.56 3.55 -7.62
N ARG A 348 0.19 2.54 -8.10
CA ARG A 348 0.83 1.56 -7.21
C ARG A 348 1.97 2.18 -6.42
N THR A 349 2.83 2.98 -7.07
CA THR A 349 4.06 3.51 -6.47
C THR A 349 3.89 4.84 -5.70
N GLY A 350 2.77 5.54 -5.84
CA GLY A 350 2.51 6.84 -5.19
C GLY A 350 3.47 7.98 -5.56
N ARG A 351 4.40 7.77 -6.49
CA ARG A 351 5.41 8.76 -6.88
C ARG A 351 4.81 10.09 -7.34
N ARG A 352 3.59 10.08 -7.91
CA ARG A 352 2.91 11.31 -8.35
C ARG A 352 2.34 12.11 -7.18
N GLY A 353 1.67 11.45 -6.25
CA GLY A 353 1.20 12.10 -5.01
C GLY A 353 2.38 12.64 -4.19
N ALA A 354 3.50 11.92 -4.15
CA ALA A 354 4.74 12.40 -3.55
C ALA A 354 5.29 13.67 -4.24
N LEU A 355 5.37 13.69 -5.58
CA LEU A 355 5.83 14.86 -6.35
C LEU A 355 4.90 16.08 -6.22
N GLU A 356 3.58 15.87 -6.17
CA GLU A 356 2.61 16.97 -5.96
C GLU A 356 2.68 17.53 -4.53
N VAL A 357 2.85 16.66 -3.53
CA VAL A 357 3.10 17.08 -2.14
C VAL A 357 4.39 17.88 -2.05
N GLN A 358 5.48 17.42 -2.68
CA GLN A 358 6.79 18.08 -2.68
C GLN A 358 6.77 19.43 -3.42
N ARG A 359 6.02 19.53 -4.52
CA ARG A 359 5.78 20.82 -5.22
C ARG A 359 4.97 21.78 -4.35
N GLY A 360 3.94 21.28 -3.65
CA GLY A 360 3.10 22.08 -2.75
C GLY A 360 3.83 22.64 -1.53
N SER A 361 4.81 21.92 -0.97
CA SER A 361 5.68 22.41 0.11
C SER A 361 6.72 23.42 -0.39
N SER A 362 7.32 23.21 -1.57
CA SER A 362 8.30 24.15 -2.15
C SER A 362 7.72 25.54 -2.48
N LEU A 363 6.44 25.61 -2.87
CA LEU A 363 5.75 26.88 -3.16
C LEU A 363 5.38 27.66 -1.90
N ARG A 364 5.16 26.99 -0.76
CA ARG A 364 4.90 27.64 0.53
C ARG A 364 6.17 28.10 1.23
N GLY A 365 7.30 27.42 1.02
CA GLY A 365 8.61 27.83 1.53
C GLY A 365 9.15 29.14 0.94
N ARG A 366 8.65 29.59 -0.23
CA ARG A 366 9.01 30.88 -0.84
C ARG A 366 8.13 32.06 -0.41
N ALA A 367 7.03 31.81 0.31
CA ALA A 367 6.12 32.87 0.75
C ALA A 367 6.50 33.47 2.13
N HIS A 368 7.54 32.93 2.77
CA HIS A 368 8.10 33.44 4.03
C HIS A 368 9.63 33.57 3.92
N GLY A 369 10.07 34.59 3.18
CA GLY A 369 11.36 35.25 3.35
C GLY A 369 11.09 36.75 3.50
N PRO A 370 11.86 37.47 4.33
CA PRO A 370 11.50 38.78 4.90
C PRO A 370 11.17 39.86 3.87
#